data_AF-A0A2K6EJN3-F1
#
_entry.id   AF-A0A2K6EJN3-F1
#
_cell.length_a   1.000
_cell.length_b   1.000
_cell.length_c   1.000
_cell.angle_alpha   90.00
_cell.angle_beta   90.00
_cell.angle_gamma   90.00
#
_symmetry.space_group_name_H-M   'P 1'
#
loop_
_entity.id
_entity.type
_entity.pdbx_description
1 polymer ?
#
loop_
_entity_poly.entity_id
_entity_poly.type
_entity_poly.pdbx_seq_one_letter_code
_entity_poly.pdbx_strand_id
1 'polypeptide(L)'
;MGCDGGTIPKRHELVKGPKKVEKVDKDAELVAQWNYCTLSQEILRRPIVACELGRLYNKDAVIEFLLDKSAEKALGKAASHIKSIKNVTELRLSDNPAWEGDKGNTKGDKHDDLQRARFICPVVGLEMNGRHRFCFLRCCGCVFSERALKEIKAEVCHTCGAAFQEDDVIVLNGTKEDVEVLKTRMEERRLRAKLEKKPQGHQKLRQGSLKKPALILERKKPALLPGAQVGPTAATVSSSGSWKPRARVLVPLQ
;
A
#
# COMPACT_ATOMS: atom_id res chain seq x y z
N MET A 1 -18.59 -73.64 38.01
CA MET A 1 -19.16 -72.54 37.22
C MET A 1 -18.13 -71.42 37.26
N GLY A 2 -17.24 -71.35 36.27
CA GLY A 2 -16.08 -70.46 36.29
C GLY A 2 -15.73 -69.96 34.89
N CYS A 3 -14.98 -68.85 34.89
CA CYS A 3 -14.45 -68.05 33.78
C CYS A 3 -15.48 -67.05 33.23
N ASP A 4 -15.49 -65.80 33.72
CA ASP A 4 -14.46 -64.76 33.51
C ASP A 4 -14.14 -64.58 32.03
N GLY A 5 -14.88 -63.67 31.42
CA GLY A 5 -14.63 -63.13 30.10
C GLY A 5 -14.33 -61.66 30.21
N GLY A 6 -13.35 -61.29 31.05
CA GLY A 6 -12.80 -59.94 31.06
C GLY A 6 -12.44 -59.52 29.64
N THR A 7 -13.19 -58.55 29.12
CA THR A 7 -12.97 -57.95 27.81
C THR A 7 -11.59 -57.30 27.82
N ILE A 8 -10.58 -57.99 27.31
CA ILE A 8 -9.22 -57.44 27.19
C ILE A 8 -9.30 -56.26 26.22
N PRO A 9 -9.12 -55.01 26.68
CA PRO A 9 -9.17 -53.86 25.80
C PRO A 9 -8.03 -53.98 24.80
N LYS A 10 -8.35 -53.97 23.51
CA LYS A 10 -7.34 -54.11 22.45
C LYS A 10 -6.41 -52.89 22.50
N ARG A 11 -5.10 -53.09 22.27
CA ARG A 11 -4.02 -52.06 22.34
C ARG A 11 -4.37 -50.69 21.75
N HIS A 12 -5.20 -50.63 20.72
CA HIS A 12 -5.68 -49.39 20.10
C HIS A 12 -6.66 -48.54 20.96
N GLU A 13 -7.26 -49.11 22.00
CA GLU A 13 -8.15 -48.42 22.95
C GLU A 13 -7.37 -47.88 24.15
N LEU A 14 -6.32 -48.60 24.57
CA LEU A 14 -5.45 -48.21 25.69
C LEU A 14 -4.42 -47.15 25.30
N VAL A 15 -4.03 -47.12 24.03
CA VAL A 15 -3.11 -46.11 23.49
C VAL A 15 -3.94 -45.05 22.81
N LYS A 16 -4.12 -43.90 23.48
CA LYS A 16 -4.50 -42.65 22.81
C LYS A 16 -3.52 -42.47 21.65
N GLY A 17 -3.98 -42.72 20.43
CA GLY A 17 -3.21 -42.42 19.22
C GLY A 17 -2.71 -40.98 19.32
N PRO A 18 -1.53 -40.67 18.73
CA PRO A 18 -0.98 -39.32 18.79
C PRO A 18 -2.08 -38.34 18.37
N LYS A 19 -2.39 -37.37 19.24
CA LYS A 19 -3.36 -36.31 18.95
C LYS A 19 -3.06 -35.82 17.55
N LYS A 20 -4.03 -36.00 16.63
CA LYS A 20 -3.97 -35.40 15.31
C LYS A 20 -3.75 -33.92 15.59
N VAL A 21 -2.55 -33.43 15.31
CA VAL A 21 -2.22 -32.01 15.46
C VAL A 21 -3.25 -31.32 14.59
N GLU A 22 -4.23 -30.68 15.23
CA GLU A 22 -5.25 -29.92 14.53
C GLU A 22 -4.47 -29.01 13.59
N LYS A 23 -4.73 -29.13 12.29
CA LYS A 23 -4.19 -28.20 11.31
C LYS A 23 -4.71 -26.85 11.74
N VAL A 24 -3.90 -26.11 12.50
CA VAL A 24 -4.20 -24.72 12.85
C VAL A 24 -4.57 -24.06 11.53
N ASP A 25 -5.80 -23.57 11.51
CA ASP A 25 -6.56 -23.35 10.29
C ASP A 25 -5.89 -22.28 9.45
N LYS A 26 -5.57 -22.60 8.19
CA LYS A 26 -5.05 -21.61 7.23
C LYS A 26 -5.96 -20.38 7.15
N ASP A 27 -7.25 -20.58 7.37
CA ASP A 27 -8.25 -19.54 7.43
C ASP A 27 -8.07 -18.64 8.67
N ALA A 28 -7.69 -19.20 9.83
CA ALA A 28 -7.38 -18.41 11.03
C ALA A 28 -6.11 -17.56 10.84
N GLU A 29 -5.09 -18.08 10.15
CA GLU A 29 -3.90 -17.30 9.80
C GLU A 29 -4.24 -16.13 8.86
N LEU A 30 -5.11 -16.35 7.87
CA LEU A 30 -5.59 -15.29 6.98
C LEU A 30 -6.37 -14.25 7.78
N VAL A 31 -7.36 -14.65 8.58
CA VAL A 31 -8.12 -13.74 9.43
C VAL A 31 -7.19 -12.92 10.33
N ALA A 32 -6.16 -13.55 10.90
CA ALA A 32 -5.16 -12.86 11.70
C ALA A 32 -4.41 -11.77 10.92
N GLN A 33 -3.94 -12.08 9.70
CA GLN A 33 -3.18 -11.16 8.86
C GLN A 33 -3.99 -9.93 8.41
N TRP A 34 -5.30 -10.08 8.23
CA TRP A 34 -6.16 -9.01 7.70
C TRP A 34 -6.88 -8.20 8.78
N ASN A 35 -7.06 -8.76 9.99
CA ASN A 35 -7.77 -8.07 11.07
C ASN A 35 -6.88 -7.59 12.21
N TYR A 36 -5.65 -8.11 12.35
CA TYR A 36 -4.79 -7.78 13.48
C TYR A 36 -3.51 -7.05 13.08
N CYS A 37 -3.07 -6.17 13.97
CA CYS A 37 -1.82 -5.44 13.86
C CYS A 37 -0.63 -6.39 14.01
N THR A 38 0.30 -6.36 13.06
CA THR A 38 1.46 -7.26 13.11
C THR A 38 2.49 -6.90 14.18
N LEU A 39 2.39 -5.71 14.80
CA LEU A 39 3.22 -5.31 15.96
C LEU A 39 2.55 -5.61 17.30
N SER A 40 1.35 -5.07 17.53
CA SER A 40 0.66 -5.16 18.83
C SER A 40 -0.20 -6.42 18.97
N GLN A 41 -0.49 -7.14 17.88
CA GLN A 41 -1.44 -8.27 17.85
C GLN A 41 -2.86 -7.89 18.28
N GLU A 42 -3.18 -6.60 18.30
CA GLU A 42 -4.51 -6.08 18.56
C GLU A 42 -5.30 -5.96 17.26
N ILE A 43 -6.62 -5.88 17.37
CA ILE A 43 -7.48 -5.61 16.22
C ILE A 43 -7.08 -4.29 15.58
N LEU A 44 -7.02 -4.27 14.24
CA LEU A 44 -6.69 -3.07 13.48
C LEU A 44 -7.72 -1.98 13.79
N ARG A 45 -7.28 -0.75 14.02
CA ARG A 45 -8.14 0.42 14.26
C ARG A 45 -7.68 1.58 13.38
N ARG A 46 -8.63 2.38 12.91
CA ARG A 46 -8.31 3.60 12.16
C ARG A 46 -7.61 4.58 13.13
N PRO A 47 -6.51 5.25 12.73
CA PRO A 47 -5.84 5.19 11.42
C PRO A 47 -4.96 3.94 11.24
N ILE A 48 -5.21 3.20 10.17
CA ILE A 48 -4.44 1.99 9.80
C ILE A 48 -3.29 2.43 8.90
N VAL A 49 -2.12 1.85 9.14
CA VAL A 49 -0.92 2.17 8.38
C VAL A 49 -0.27 0.91 7.82
N ALA A 50 0.40 1.02 6.68
CA ALA A 50 1.13 -0.07 6.07
C ALA A 50 2.60 0.27 5.84
N CYS A 51 3.47 -0.74 5.94
CA CYS A 51 4.88 -0.58 5.62
C CYS A 51 5.18 -0.85 4.14
N GLU A 52 6.41 -0.53 3.74
CA GLU A 52 6.94 -0.81 2.39
C GLU A 52 6.97 -2.30 2.02
N LEU A 53 6.83 -3.20 3.00
CA LEU A 53 6.75 -4.66 2.81
C LEU A 53 5.32 -5.19 2.77
N GLY A 54 4.31 -4.31 2.81
CA GLY A 54 2.91 -4.72 2.69
C GLY A 54 2.27 -5.25 3.97
N ARG A 55 2.87 -5.02 5.15
CA ARG A 55 2.28 -5.41 6.44
C ARG A 55 1.44 -4.29 7.02
N LEU A 56 0.38 -4.67 7.71
CA LEU A 56 -0.56 -3.77 8.37
C LEU A 56 -0.20 -3.54 9.84
N TYR A 57 -0.37 -2.29 10.28
CA TYR A 57 -0.11 -1.85 11.64
C TYR A 57 -1.15 -0.81 12.09
N ASN A 58 -1.33 -0.69 13.39
CA ASN A 58 -1.97 0.46 14.00
C ASN A 58 -0.96 1.60 14.11
N LYS A 59 -1.37 2.83 13.81
CA LYS A 59 -0.48 4.00 13.89
C LYS A 59 0.10 4.17 15.29
N ASP A 60 -0.71 3.97 16.33
CA ASP A 60 -0.31 4.09 17.74
C ASP A 60 0.80 3.09 18.09
N ALA A 61 0.61 1.81 17.71
CA ALA A 61 1.60 0.75 17.93
C ALA A 61 2.94 1.01 17.22
N VAL A 62 2.92 1.64 16.04
CA VAL A 62 4.16 2.03 15.34
C VAL A 62 4.86 3.17 16.07
N ILE A 63 4.12 4.14 16.62
CA ILE A 63 4.69 5.26 17.37
C ILE A 63 5.33 4.74 18.66
N GLU A 64 4.62 3.90 19.41
CA GLU A 64 5.13 3.24 20.62
C GLU A 64 6.42 2.46 20.31
N PHE A 65 6.42 1.66 19.25
CA PHE A 65 7.61 0.92 18.81
C PHE A 65 8.81 1.82 18.44
N LEU A 66 8.57 3.00 17.86
CA LEU A 66 9.64 3.93 17.52
C LEU A 66 10.20 4.68 18.73
N LEU A 67 9.41 4.82 19.80
CA LEU A 67 9.84 5.42 21.07
C LEU A 67 10.59 4.39 21.93
N ASP A 68 10.09 3.15 21.97
CA ASP A 68 10.68 2.05 22.73
C ASP A 68 11.82 1.38 21.95
N LYS A 69 13.03 1.94 22.09
CA LYS A 69 14.25 1.39 21.48
C LYS A 69 14.69 0.01 22.01
N SER A 70 13.98 -0.55 23.00
CA SER A 70 14.15 -1.92 23.50
C SER A 70 13.46 -2.93 22.58
N ALA A 71 13.92 -3.04 21.33
CA ALA A 71 13.39 -3.95 20.31
C ALA A 71 13.79 -5.44 20.54
N GLU A 72 13.71 -5.92 21.78
CA GLU A 72 14.11 -7.30 22.17
C GLU A 72 13.05 -8.36 21.82
N LYS A 73 11.81 -7.97 21.50
CA LYS A 73 10.77 -8.92 21.11
C LYS A 73 10.95 -9.37 19.65
N ALA A 74 10.64 -10.63 19.35
CA ALA A 74 10.66 -11.20 17.99
C ALA A 74 9.88 -10.36 16.94
N LEU A 75 8.86 -9.62 17.41
CA LEU A 75 8.06 -8.65 16.64
C LEU A 75 8.88 -7.42 16.17
N GLY A 76 9.89 -7.00 16.94
CA GLY A 76 10.81 -5.93 16.56
C GLY A 76 11.70 -6.29 15.37
N LYS A 77 12.07 -7.57 15.22
CA LYS A 77 12.79 -8.05 14.01
C LYS A 77 11.91 -7.92 12.77
N ALA A 78 10.61 -8.21 12.90
CA ALA A 78 9.64 -8.10 11.81
C ALA A 78 9.44 -6.64 11.36
N ALA A 79 9.57 -5.66 12.25
CA ALA A 79 9.45 -4.23 11.96
C ALA A 79 10.79 -3.49 11.83
N SER A 80 11.93 -4.18 11.81
CA SER A 80 13.28 -3.59 11.76
C SER A 80 13.55 -2.62 10.60
N HIS A 81 12.77 -2.73 9.51
CA HIS A 81 12.84 -1.84 8.36
C HIS A 81 12.18 -0.47 8.60
N ILE A 82 11.31 -0.36 9.62
CA ILE A 82 10.59 0.85 10.02
C ILE A 82 11.48 1.64 10.99
N LYS A 83 12.31 2.53 10.43
CA LYS A 83 13.18 3.44 11.22
C LYS A 83 12.54 4.78 11.55
N SER A 84 11.47 5.15 10.86
CA SER A 84 10.81 6.45 10.98
C SER A 84 9.38 6.36 10.45
N ILE A 85 8.54 7.30 10.87
CA ILE A 85 7.14 7.42 10.42
C ILE A 85 7.02 7.61 8.89
N LYS A 86 8.08 8.10 8.23
CA LYS A 86 8.11 8.30 6.77
C LYS A 86 8.13 6.99 5.97
N ASN A 87 8.54 5.90 6.60
CA ASN A 87 8.61 4.58 5.96
C ASN A 87 7.28 3.82 6.02
N VAL A 88 6.24 4.48 6.50
CA VAL A 88 4.92 3.92 6.75
C VAL A 88 3.90 4.87 6.11
N THR A 89 2.93 4.30 5.41
CA THR A 89 1.90 5.05 4.70
C THR A 89 0.55 4.81 5.37
N GLU A 90 -0.18 5.90 5.65
CA GLU A 90 -1.54 5.80 6.15
C GLU A 90 -2.49 5.34 5.05
N LEU A 91 -3.26 4.29 5.33
CA LEU A 91 -4.13 3.66 4.36
C LEU A 91 -5.52 4.32 4.35
N ARG A 92 -6.01 4.61 3.14
CA ARG A 92 -7.39 5.02 2.88
C ARG A 92 -8.20 3.81 2.42
N LEU A 93 -8.75 3.12 3.41
CA LEU A 93 -9.64 1.98 3.23
C LEU A 93 -11.10 2.45 3.18
N SER A 94 -11.89 1.85 2.29
CA SER A 94 -13.34 2.04 2.22
C SER A 94 -14.02 1.02 3.12
N ASP A 95 -14.95 1.49 3.96
CA ASP A 95 -15.72 0.60 4.84
C ASP A 95 -16.72 -0.24 4.04
N ASN A 96 -16.91 -1.48 4.47
CA ASN A 96 -17.94 -2.35 3.91
C ASN A 96 -19.31 -1.95 4.50
N PRO A 97 -20.29 -1.52 3.70
CA PRO A 97 -21.64 -1.23 4.21
C PRO A 97 -22.34 -2.48 4.77
N ALA A 98 -21.90 -3.68 4.41
CA ALA A 98 -22.42 -4.95 4.92
C ALA A 98 -21.78 -5.39 6.27
N TRP A 99 -20.86 -4.59 6.83
CA TRP A 99 -20.21 -4.86 8.11
C TRP A 99 -21.02 -4.26 9.27
N GLU A 100 -21.61 -5.12 10.11
CA GLU A 100 -22.45 -4.70 11.25
C GLU A 100 -21.65 -4.31 12.52
N GLY A 101 -20.33 -4.16 12.42
CA GLY A 101 -19.46 -3.74 13.51
C GLY A 101 -19.15 -4.86 14.52
N ASP A 102 -18.31 -4.54 15.52
CA ASP A 102 -17.97 -5.45 16.63
C ASP A 102 -19.15 -5.71 17.59
N LYS A 103 -20.36 -5.24 17.27
CA LYS A 103 -21.56 -5.27 18.12
C LYS A 103 -22.46 -6.49 17.87
N GLY A 104 -21.96 -7.52 17.19
CA GLY A 104 -22.67 -8.77 17.00
C GLY A 104 -22.60 -9.66 18.24
N ASN A 105 -23.45 -9.41 19.24
CA ASN A 105 -23.82 -10.41 20.23
C ASN A 105 -24.60 -11.52 19.53
N THR A 106 -23.90 -12.47 18.89
CA THR A 106 -24.52 -13.66 18.32
C THR A 106 -23.99 -14.87 19.05
N LYS A 107 -24.82 -15.36 19.97
CA LYS A 107 -24.76 -16.72 20.51
C LYS A 107 -24.47 -17.70 19.36
N GLY A 108 -23.55 -18.62 19.60
CA GLY A 108 -22.89 -19.44 18.60
C GLY A 108 -23.82 -20.04 17.55
N ASP A 109 -23.52 -19.74 16.28
CA ASP A 109 -23.57 -20.67 15.14
C ASP A 109 -23.23 -19.94 13.82
N LYS A 110 -22.08 -19.27 13.70
CA LYS A 110 -21.73 -18.55 12.47
C LYS A 110 -20.22 -18.49 12.20
N HIS A 111 -19.68 -19.53 11.59
CA HIS A 111 -18.35 -19.49 10.98
C HIS A 111 -18.25 -18.40 9.88
N ASP A 112 -19.38 -17.99 9.30
CA ASP A 112 -19.49 -16.99 8.23
C ASP A 112 -19.26 -15.53 8.69
N ASP A 113 -19.59 -15.18 9.95
CA ASP A 113 -19.51 -13.78 10.41
C ASP A 113 -18.05 -13.30 10.54
N LEU A 114 -17.10 -14.21 10.80
CA LEU A 114 -15.67 -13.92 10.85
C LEU A 114 -15.04 -13.70 9.46
N GLN A 115 -15.76 -14.01 8.38
CA GLN A 115 -15.26 -13.90 7.00
C GLN A 115 -15.69 -12.61 6.29
N ARG A 116 -16.68 -11.89 6.83
CA ARG A 116 -17.03 -10.57 6.32
C ARG A 116 -15.85 -9.63 6.58
N ALA A 117 -15.31 -9.03 5.53
CA ALA A 117 -14.26 -8.04 5.70
C ALA A 117 -14.87 -6.71 6.14
N ARG A 118 -14.23 -6.04 7.10
CA ARG A 118 -14.56 -4.66 7.49
C ARG A 118 -14.35 -3.65 6.34
N PHE A 119 -13.50 -3.99 5.37
CA PHE A 119 -13.10 -3.10 4.29
C PHE A 119 -13.32 -3.74 2.91
N ILE A 120 -13.62 -2.89 1.92
CA ILE A 120 -13.86 -3.27 0.52
C ILE A 120 -12.99 -2.45 -0.45
N CYS A 121 -12.74 -3.02 -1.64
CA CYS A 121 -12.17 -2.27 -2.75
C CYS A 121 -13.20 -1.27 -3.30
N PRO A 122 -12.88 0.03 -3.42
CA PRO A 122 -13.84 1.04 -3.90
C PRO A 122 -14.24 0.88 -5.38
N VAL A 123 -13.44 0.17 -6.18
CA VAL A 123 -13.67 0.01 -7.62
C VAL A 123 -14.45 -1.28 -7.91
N VAL A 124 -13.94 -2.40 -7.43
CA VAL A 124 -14.48 -3.74 -7.76
C VAL A 124 -15.49 -4.22 -6.72
N GLY A 125 -15.55 -3.59 -5.55
CA GLY A 125 -16.41 -4.03 -4.44
C GLY A 125 -15.96 -5.34 -3.79
N LEU A 126 -14.73 -5.80 -4.04
CA LEU A 126 -14.19 -7.02 -3.43
C LEU A 126 -13.89 -6.80 -1.95
N GLU A 127 -14.22 -7.79 -1.13
CA GLU A 127 -13.95 -7.81 0.31
C GLU A 127 -12.49 -8.10 0.63
N MET A 128 -11.95 -7.38 1.61
CA MET A 128 -10.57 -7.50 2.07
C MET A 128 -10.40 -8.60 3.14
N ASN A 129 -10.76 -9.84 2.79
CA ASN A 129 -10.75 -11.01 3.68
C ASN A 129 -9.56 -11.98 3.43
N GLY A 130 -8.62 -11.59 2.56
CA GLY A 130 -7.45 -12.41 2.22
C GLY A 130 -7.66 -13.49 1.17
N ARG A 131 -8.88 -13.66 0.65
CA ARG A 131 -9.13 -14.49 -0.53
C ARG A 131 -8.66 -13.81 -1.82
N HIS A 132 -8.69 -12.48 -1.82
CA HIS A 132 -8.25 -11.65 -2.93
C HIS A 132 -6.97 -10.89 -2.55
N ARG A 133 -6.10 -10.68 -3.54
CA ARG A 133 -4.89 -9.89 -3.38
C ARG A 133 -5.23 -8.40 -3.43
N PHE A 134 -4.74 -7.66 -2.45
CA PHE A 134 -4.86 -6.20 -2.39
C PHE A 134 -3.49 -5.55 -2.44
N CYS A 135 -3.47 -4.32 -2.90
CA CYS A 135 -2.30 -3.47 -3.00
C CYS A 135 -2.67 -2.03 -2.65
N PHE A 136 -1.71 -1.27 -2.18
CA PHE A 136 -1.88 0.16 -1.94
C PHE A 136 -0.85 0.98 -2.70
N LEU A 137 -1.21 2.22 -2.98
CA LEU A 137 -0.33 3.18 -3.62
C LEU A 137 0.42 3.97 -2.56
N ARG A 138 1.75 3.93 -2.57
CA ARG A 138 2.58 4.66 -1.62
C ARG A 138 2.38 6.18 -1.66
N CYS A 139 2.12 6.74 -2.84
CA CYS A 139 1.96 8.19 -3.04
C CYS A 139 0.74 8.78 -2.33
N CYS A 140 -0.33 8.00 -2.17
CA CYS A 140 -1.61 8.53 -1.70
C CYS A 140 -2.33 7.68 -0.64
N GLY A 141 -1.82 6.47 -0.36
CA GLY A 141 -2.38 5.55 0.62
C GLY A 141 -3.68 4.85 0.20
N CYS A 142 -4.18 5.06 -1.01
CA CYS A 142 -5.41 4.41 -1.48
C CYS A 142 -5.18 2.91 -1.71
N VAL A 143 -6.15 2.10 -1.27
CA VAL A 143 -6.09 0.63 -1.34
C VAL A 143 -7.02 0.11 -2.43
N PHE A 144 -6.50 -0.79 -3.27
CA PHE A 144 -7.21 -1.40 -4.38
C PHE A 144 -6.97 -2.91 -4.40
N SER A 145 -7.86 -3.66 -5.05
CA SER A 145 -7.56 -5.04 -5.39
C SER A 145 -6.59 -5.07 -6.58
N GLU A 146 -5.75 -6.11 -6.65
CA GLU A 146 -4.82 -6.29 -7.78
C GLU A 146 -5.57 -6.41 -9.11
N ARG A 147 -6.80 -6.95 -9.08
CA ARG A 147 -7.71 -7.03 -10.23
C ARG A 147 -8.07 -5.63 -10.76
N ALA A 148 -8.40 -4.69 -9.87
CA ALA A 148 -8.77 -3.33 -10.26
C ALA A 148 -7.63 -2.62 -11.00
N LEU A 149 -6.38 -2.76 -10.52
CA LEU A 149 -5.23 -2.14 -11.16
C LEU A 149 -4.94 -2.75 -12.54
N LYS A 150 -5.10 -4.07 -12.69
CA LYS A 150 -4.89 -4.77 -13.97
C LYS A 150 -5.92 -4.37 -15.03
N GLU A 151 -7.16 -4.09 -14.62
CA GLU A 151 -8.24 -3.69 -15.53
C GLU A 151 -8.12 -2.23 -15.97
N ILE A 152 -7.76 -1.33 -15.04
CA ILE A 152 -7.77 0.12 -15.32
C ILE A 152 -6.50 0.60 -16.02
N LYS A 153 -5.33 -0.02 -15.78
CA LYS A 153 -4.01 0.38 -16.35
C LYS A 153 -3.79 1.89 -16.40
N ALA A 154 -4.20 2.62 -15.35
CA ALA A 154 -4.01 4.05 -15.26
C ALA A 154 -2.74 4.36 -14.48
N GLU A 155 -2.03 5.41 -14.88
CA GLU A 155 -0.89 6.00 -14.15
C GLU A 155 -1.35 6.98 -13.05
N VAL A 156 -2.68 7.09 -12.85
CA VAL A 156 -3.33 8.02 -11.94
C VAL A 156 -4.31 7.27 -11.05
N CYS A 157 -4.26 7.55 -9.75
CA CYS A 157 -5.13 6.93 -8.76
C CYS A 157 -6.59 7.29 -9.01
N HIS A 158 -7.44 6.28 -9.20
CA HIS A 158 -8.85 6.49 -9.52
C HIS A 158 -9.65 7.20 -8.40
N THR A 159 -9.25 7.04 -7.13
CA THR A 159 -9.97 7.61 -5.99
C THR A 159 -9.57 9.06 -5.70
N CYS A 160 -8.30 9.44 -5.92
CA CYS A 160 -7.80 10.76 -5.50
C CYS A 160 -7.06 11.56 -6.57
N GLY A 161 -6.88 11.01 -7.78
CA GLY A 161 -6.21 11.71 -8.88
C GLY A 161 -4.70 11.85 -8.74
N ALA A 162 -4.06 11.23 -7.74
CA ALA A 162 -2.61 11.28 -7.59
C ALA A 162 -1.91 10.41 -8.65
N ALA A 163 -0.91 10.96 -9.34
CA ALA A 163 -0.05 10.19 -10.23
C ALA A 163 0.81 9.18 -9.44
N PHE A 164 0.96 7.98 -9.97
CA PHE A 164 1.77 6.92 -9.36
C PHE A 164 2.52 6.13 -10.44
N GLN A 165 3.65 5.55 -10.05
CA GLN A 165 4.40 4.62 -10.90
C GLN A 165 4.15 3.18 -10.46
N GLU A 166 4.42 2.21 -11.33
CA GLU A 166 4.30 0.78 -10.99
C GLU A 166 5.18 0.40 -9.78
N ASP A 167 6.30 1.10 -9.59
CA ASP A 167 7.19 0.96 -8.43
C ASP A 167 6.55 1.40 -7.10
N ASP A 168 5.53 2.26 -7.14
CA ASP A 168 4.80 2.76 -5.97
C ASP A 168 3.67 1.83 -5.52
N VAL A 169 3.39 0.79 -6.29
CA VAL A 169 2.40 -0.24 -5.98
C VAL A 169 3.01 -1.26 -5.01
N ILE A 170 2.42 -1.36 -3.82
CA ILE A 170 2.86 -2.28 -2.77
C ILE A 170 1.73 -3.28 -2.49
N VAL A 171 2.01 -4.57 -2.65
CA VAL A 171 1.07 -5.66 -2.36
C VAL A 171 0.94 -5.83 -0.85
N LEU A 172 -0.29 -5.87 -0.34
CA LEU A 172 -0.61 -6.14 1.07
C LEU A 172 -0.62 -7.64 1.34
N ASN A 173 0.04 -8.06 2.42
CA ASN A 173 0.11 -9.46 2.87
C ASN A 173 0.43 -10.44 1.71
N GLY A 174 1.39 -10.08 0.86
CA GLY A 174 1.82 -10.89 -0.29
C GLY A 174 2.54 -12.18 0.10
N THR A 175 2.89 -13.00 -0.90
CA THR A 175 3.69 -14.21 -0.68
C THR A 175 5.11 -13.86 -0.24
N LYS A 176 5.89 -14.85 0.18
CA LYS A 176 7.31 -14.64 0.54
C LYS A 176 8.11 -14.04 -0.62
N GLU A 177 7.81 -14.47 -1.85
CA GLU A 177 8.40 -13.95 -3.09
C GLU A 177 8.05 -12.47 -3.30
N ASP A 178 6.77 -12.11 -3.16
CA ASP A 178 6.31 -10.72 -3.27
C ASP A 178 7.04 -9.84 -2.24
N VAL A 179 7.20 -10.32 -1.01
CA VAL A 179 7.90 -9.59 0.06
C VAL A 179 9.38 -9.42 -0.26
N GLU A 180 10.04 -10.39 -0.89
CA GLU A 180 11.45 -10.27 -1.32
C GLU A 180 11.62 -9.24 -2.45
N VAL A 181 10.70 -9.22 -3.42
CA VAL A 181 10.65 -8.19 -4.46
C VAL A 181 10.42 -6.80 -3.84
N LEU A 182 9.52 -6.69 -2.86
CA LEU A 182 9.29 -5.42 -2.16
C LEU A 182 10.50 -4.98 -1.33
N LYS A 183 11.24 -5.92 -0.72
CA LYS A 183 12.50 -5.63 0.01
C LYS A 183 13.57 -5.07 -0.92
N THR A 184 13.82 -5.73 -2.05
CA THR A 184 14.83 -5.28 -3.03
C THR A 184 14.47 -3.88 -3.57
N ARG A 185 13.22 -3.66 -3.97
CA ARG A 185 12.72 -2.32 -4.38
C ARG A 185 12.86 -1.26 -3.28
N MET A 186 12.61 -1.63 -2.02
CA MET A 186 12.79 -0.73 -0.89
C MET A 186 14.26 -0.34 -0.71
N GLU A 187 15.16 -1.31 -0.76
CA GLU A 187 16.61 -1.09 -0.60
C GLU A 187 17.16 -0.24 -1.74
N GLU A 188 16.80 -0.54 -2.98
CA GLU A 188 17.18 0.26 -4.15
C GLU A 188 16.74 1.72 -4.02
N ARG A 189 15.49 1.97 -3.62
CA ARG A 189 14.98 3.33 -3.41
C ARG A 189 15.73 4.05 -2.28
N ARG A 190 16.05 3.35 -1.19
CA ARG A 190 16.85 3.91 -0.08
C ARG A 190 18.28 4.19 -0.50
N LEU A 191 18.87 3.39 -1.38
CA LEU A 191 20.19 3.63 -1.94
C LEU A 191 20.18 4.85 -2.86
N ARG A 192 19.21 4.95 -3.77
CA ARG A 192 19.03 6.13 -4.65
C ARG A 192 18.87 7.42 -3.85
N ALA A 193 18.01 7.41 -2.83
CA ALA A 193 17.81 8.57 -1.96
C ALA A 193 19.06 8.95 -1.14
N LYS A 194 19.95 8.00 -0.82
CA LYS A 194 21.25 8.29 -0.16
C LYS A 194 22.26 8.89 -1.14
N LEU A 195 22.26 8.44 -2.39
CA LEU A 195 23.15 8.95 -3.44
C LEU A 195 22.77 10.39 -3.81
N GLU A 196 21.48 10.69 -3.93
CA GLU A 196 20.98 12.04 -4.21
C GLU A 196 21.23 13.01 -3.04
N LYS A 197 21.28 12.50 -1.81
CA LYS A 197 21.60 13.28 -0.59
C LYS A 197 23.09 13.42 -0.30
N LYS A 198 23.98 12.93 -1.17
CA LYS A 198 25.41 13.32 -1.15
C LYS A 198 25.62 14.49 -2.13
N PRO A 199 25.33 15.74 -1.75
CA PRO A 199 25.95 16.85 -2.44
C PRO A 199 27.47 16.75 -2.20
N GLN A 200 28.22 17.12 -3.22
CA GLN A 200 29.69 17.17 -3.22
C GLN A 200 30.20 17.73 -1.89
N GLY A 201 31.08 16.98 -1.25
CA GLY A 201 31.69 17.37 0.01
C GLY A 201 32.32 18.76 -0.10
N HIS A 202 32.11 19.55 0.94
CA HIS A 202 32.89 20.73 1.26
C HIS A 202 34.37 20.32 1.44
N GLN A 203 35.11 20.15 0.35
CA GLN A 203 36.55 19.92 0.38
C GLN A 203 37.22 21.26 0.68
N LYS A 204 37.36 21.58 1.96
CA LYS A 204 38.20 22.68 2.45
C LYS A 204 39.67 22.21 2.32
N LEU A 205 40.18 22.14 1.09
CA LEU A 205 41.60 21.95 0.82
C LEU A 205 42.30 23.30 1.03
N ARG A 206 43.10 23.35 2.10
CA ARG A 206 44.23 24.28 2.18
C ARG A 206 45.20 23.98 1.02
N GLN A 207 45.80 25.06 0.54
CA GLN A 207 46.97 25.17 -0.35
C GLN A 207 46.71 25.11 -1.86
N GLY A 208 46.84 26.29 -2.48
CA GLY A 208 47.99 26.56 -3.34
C GLY A 208 47.91 26.07 -4.80
N SER A 209 47.64 27.04 -5.68
CA SER A 209 48.22 27.22 -7.03
C SER A 209 47.95 26.19 -8.15
N LEU A 210 47.20 26.72 -9.15
CA LEU A 210 47.45 26.73 -10.60
C LEU A 210 47.10 25.53 -11.51
N LYS A 211 46.15 25.88 -12.41
CA LYS A 211 45.98 25.57 -13.85
C LYS A 211 45.12 24.36 -14.28
N LYS A 212 44.14 24.71 -15.14
CA LYS A 212 43.22 23.87 -15.94
C LYS A 212 44.00 22.96 -16.92
N PRO A 213 43.34 21.97 -17.57
CA PRO A 213 42.59 22.27 -18.80
C PRO A 213 41.15 21.73 -18.81
N ALA A 214 40.37 22.34 -19.69
CA ALA A 214 38.96 22.08 -19.96
C ALA A 214 38.77 20.91 -20.93
N LEU A 215 37.72 20.11 -20.73
CA LEU A 215 36.99 19.45 -21.81
C LEU A 215 35.49 19.52 -21.50
N ILE A 216 34.79 20.24 -22.38
CA ILE A 216 33.36 20.48 -22.39
C ILE A 216 32.74 19.38 -23.26
N LEU A 217 31.78 18.61 -22.74
CA LEU A 217 30.88 17.81 -23.55
C LEU A 217 29.46 18.38 -23.43
N GLU A 218 28.95 18.82 -24.57
CA GLU A 218 27.75 19.63 -24.71
C GLU A 218 26.45 18.88 -24.39
N ARG A 219 25.54 19.58 -23.69
CA ARG A 219 24.13 19.22 -23.57
C ARG A 219 23.37 19.80 -24.78
N LYS A 220 22.84 18.93 -25.65
CA LYS A 220 21.83 19.31 -26.64
C LYS A 220 20.54 19.77 -25.94
N LYS A 221 20.11 21.01 -26.19
CA LYS A 221 18.74 21.49 -25.95
C LYS A 221 17.80 20.98 -27.04
N PRO A 222 16.55 20.58 -26.73
CA PRO A 222 15.53 20.42 -27.76
C PRO A 222 15.06 21.81 -28.25
N ALA A 223 14.91 21.91 -29.56
CA ALA A 223 14.57 23.13 -30.29
C ALA A 223 13.11 23.54 -30.07
N LEU A 224 12.93 24.85 -29.84
CA LEU A 224 11.67 25.57 -29.93
C LEU A 224 11.41 25.88 -31.42
N LEU A 225 10.22 25.59 -31.92
CA LEU A 225 9.78 25.97 -33.27
C LEU A 225 9.46 27.48 -33.32
N PRO A 226 10.02 28.25 -34.27
CA PRO A 226 9.56 29.60 -34.55
C PRO A 226 8.53 29.59 -35.69
N GLY A 227 7.52 30.45 -35.56
CA GLY A 227 6.59 30.77 -36.64
C GLY A 227 7.12 31.83 -37.61
N ALA A 228 6.23 32.15 -38.56
CA ALA A 228 6.24 33.24 -39.56
C ALA A 228 6.83 32.81 -40.95
N GLN A 229 6.28 33.14 -42.13
CA GLN A 229 5.61 34.37 -42.60
C GLN A 229 4.76 34.14 -43.89
N VAL A 230 3.80 35.06 -44.11
CA VAL A 230 3.10 35.57 -45.35
C VAL A 230 3.83 35.41 -46.71
N GLY A 231 3.24 35.35 -47.92
CA GLY A 231 1.91 35.51 -48.60
C GLY A 231 2.07 35.05 -50.09
N PRO A 232 1.33 35.48 -51.16
CA PRO A 232 0.13 36.32 -51.29
C PRO A 232 -0.99 35.79 -52.28
N THR A 233 -2.05 36.61 -52.43
CA THR A 233 -3.03 36.79 -53.54
C THR A 233 -4.36 36.01 -53.66
N ALA A 234 -5.44 36.79 -53.48
CA ALA A 234 -6.63 37.00 -54.34
C ALA A 234 -7.95 36.20 -54.18
N ALA A 235 -9.03 37.01 -54.07
CA ALA A 235 -10.43 36.83 -54.48
C ALA A 235 -11.35 35.90 -53.64
N THR A 236 -12.64 36.14 -53.35
CA THR A 236 -13.60 37.28 -53.31
C THR A 236 -14.85 36.75 -52.57
N VAL A 237 -15.69 37.65 -52.02
CA VAL A 237 -17.16 37.52 -51.75
C VAL A 237 -17.66 37.06 -50.36
N SER A 238 -18.20 38.05 -49.61
CA SER A 238 -19.44 38.14 -48.79
C SER A 238 -19.79 37.04 -47.75
N SER A 239 -20.43 37.26 -46.60
CA SER A 239 -21.37 38.29 -46.13
C SER A 239 -21.58 38.17 -44.60
N SER A 240 -21.68 39.31 -43.91
CA SER A 240 -22.50 39.67 -42.73
C SER A 240 -22.91 38.64 -41.65
N GLY A 241 -22.62 38.98 -40.39
CA GLY A 241 -23.32 38.46 -39.21
C GLY A 241 -22.80 39.03 -37.89
N SER A 242 -23.31 40.19 -37.47
CA SER A 242 -23.03 40.79 -36.16
C SER A 242 -23.87 40.15 -35.05
N TRP A 243 -23.33 39.99 -33.82
CA TRP A 243 -23.93 40.51 -32.58
C TRP A 243 -23.08 40.28 -31.33
N LYS A 244 -23.24 41.23 -30.39
CA LYS A 244 -22.39 41.57 -29.23
C LYS A 244 -22.59 40.63 -28.01
N PRO A 245 -21.64 40.57 -27.06
CA PRO A 245 -21.86 39.94 -25.76
C PRO A 245 -22.56 40.92 -24.80
N ARG A 246 -23.49 40.42 -23.98
CA ARG A 246 -24.18 41.20 -22.93
C ARG A 246 -23.88 40.64 -21.54
N ALA A 247 -23.93 41.55 -20.58
CA ALA A 247 -23.23 41.57 -19.32
C ALA A 247 -23.84 40.73 -18.18
N ARG A 248 -22.93 40.38 -17.25
CA ARG A 248 -23.05 40.39 -15.77
C ARG A 248 -24.38 40.90 -15.21
N VAL A 249 -25.03 40.10 -14.36
CA VAL A 249 -25.97 40.57 -13.34
C VAL A 249 -25.64 39.94 -11.99
N LEU A 250 -25.42 40.81 -11.01
CA LEU A 250 -25.27 40.59 -9.58
C LEU A 250 -26.65 40.23 -8.98
N VAL A 251 -26.71 39.27 -8.05
CA VAL A 251 -27.91 39.00 -7.23
C VAL A 251 -27.67 39.57 -5.82
N PRO A 252 -28.60 40.35 -5.23
CA PRO A 252 -28.45 40.87 -3.88
C PRO A 252 -28.99 39.91 -2.83
N LEU A 253 -28.40 39.99 -1.63
CA LEU A 253 -28.84 39.36 -0.39
C LEU A 253 -30.16 39.92 0.11
N GLN A 254 -30.96 39.06 0.71
CA GLN A 254 -31.91 39.38 1.78
C GLN A 254 -31.88 38.25 2.81
#